data_AF-A0A2N0B4R7-F1
#
_entry.id   AF-A0A2N0B4R7-F1
#
_cell.length_a   1.000
_cell.length_b   1.000
_cell.length_c   1.000
_cell.angle_alpha   90.00
_cell.angle_beta   90.00
_cell.angle_gamma   90.00
#
_symmetry.space_group_name_H-M   'P 1'
#
loop_
_entity.id
_entity.type
_entity.pdbx_description
1 polymer ?
#
loop_
_entity_poly.entity_id
_entity_poly.type
_entity_poly.pdbx_seq_one_letter_code
_entity_poly.pdbx_strand_id
1 'polypeptide(L)'
;MRIKEKRMRKYIRIILLSTVLLLLKSEGISAVTPFDNHVDLGNGVIDDQVNRVLWRKCIRGRGTAGLNYTDCTTVSGPNRTSDWATALAHCNGLNFGDGRVWRLPSVKELFSLVDLQRGINPPYIQSTLFPDTDIGRYWTSTSSFANGNSPASNSSGSNDPKQYIQDLGTNNAQYFTIPMNTRYRSMAYIVDFRTGGIVEKRKSDSDGYVRCVSGPY
;
A
#
# COMPACT_ATOMS: atom_id res chain seq x y z
N MET A 1 -17.04 68.67 -3.14
CA MET A 1 -17.59 67.51 -3.89
C MET A 1 -16.50 66.56 -4.43
N ARG A 2 -15.41 67.04 -5.05
CA ARG A 2 -14.30 66.24 -5.64
C ARG A 2 -13.54 65.26 -4.73
N ILE A 3 -13.45 65.50 -3.41
CA ILE A 3 -12.66 64.66 -2.48
C ILE A 3 -13.37 63.34 -2.15
N LYS A 4 -14.71 63.35 -2.04
CA LYS A 4 -15.52 62.15 -1.80
C LYS A 4 -15.42 61.15 -2.96
N GLU A 5 -15.36 61.66 -4.18
CA GLU A 5 -15.29 60.85 -5.40
C GLU A 5 -13.94 60.11 -5.54
N LYS A 6 -12.83 60.77 -5.20
CA LYS A 6 -11.50 60.13 -5.16
C LYS A 6 -11.42 59.03 -4.10
N ARG A 7 -12.03 59.25 -2.92
CA ARG A 7 -12.09 58.23 -1.86
C ARG A 7 -12.94 57.03 -2.30
N MET A 8 -14.10 57.26 -2.89
CA MET A 8 -14.98 56.19 -3.42
C MET A 8 -14.29 55.32 -4.48
N ARG A 9 -13.56 55.92 -5.43
CA ARG A 9 -12.80 55.17 -6.46
C ARG A 9 -11.67 54.32 -5.86
N LYS A 10 -11.07 54.76 -4.75
CA LYS A 10 -10.05 53.99 -4.02
C LYS A 10 -10.65 52.78 -3.30
N TYR A 11 -11.81 52.93 -2.66
CA TYR A 11 -12.54 51.82 -2.04
C TYR A 11 -13.03 50.80 -3.06
N ILE A 12 -13.57 51.24 -4.20
CA ILE A 12 -14.00 50.34 -5.29
C ILE A 12 -12.83 49.54 -5.85
N ARG A 13 -11.65 50.16 -6.05
CA ARG A 13 -10.43 49.43 -6.46
C ARG A 13 -9.96 48.42 -5.42
N ILE A 14 -10.00 48.76 -4.14
CA ILE A 14 -9.60 47.87 -3.04
C ILE A 14 -10.56 46.67 -2.93
N ILE A 15 -11.86 46.88 -3.08
CA ILE A 15 -12.88 45.81 -3.06
C ILE A 15 -12.77 44.92 -4.31
N LEU A 16 -12.50 45.50 -5.49
CA LEU A 16 -12.26 44.73 -6.71
C LEU A 16 -10.96 43.91 -6.61
N LEU A 17 -9.90 44.46 -6.02
CA LEU A 17 -8.64 43.74 -5.77
C LEU A 17 -8.80 42.63 -4.72
N SER A 18 -9.60 42.82 -3.66
CA SER A 18 -9.81 41.78 -2.65
C SER A 18 -10.71 40.66 -3.13
N THR A 19 -11.74 40.97 -3.94
CA THR A 19 -12.63 39.96 -4.54
C THR A 19 -11.92 39.12 -5.60
N VAL A 20 -11.01 39.71 -6.40
CA VAL A 20 -10.14 38.96 -7.32
C VAL A 20 -9.16 38.06 -6.56
N LEU A 21 -8.64 38.49 -5.41
CA LEU A 21 -7.72 37.68 -4.59
C LEU A 21 -8.44 36.51 -3.87
N LEU A 22 -9.74 36.63 -3.59
CA LEU A 22 -10.58 35.55 -3.04
C LEU A 22 -11.07 34.55 -4.10
N LEU A 23 -11.08 34.93 -5.39
CA LEU A 23 -11.40 34.04 -6.51
C LEU A 23 -10.16 33.30 -7.05
N LEU A 24 -8.95 33.70 -6.66
CA LEU A 24 -7.70 32.97 -6.88
C LEU A 24 -7.40 31.99 -5.72
N LYS A 25 -8.44 31.45 -5.06
CA LYS A 25 -8.26 30.21 -4.31
C LYS A 25 -7.85 29.16 -5.33
N SER A 26 -6.55 28.85 -5.33
CA SER A 26 -5.97 27.81 -6.15
C SER A 26 -6.83 26.56 -6.02
N GLU A 27 -7.55 26.24 -7.09
CA GLU A 27 -7.73 24.83 -7.40
C GLU A 27 -6.31 24.31 -7.52
N GLY A 28 -5.86 23.60 -6.48
CA GLY A 28 -4.60 22.90 -6.52
C GLY A 28 -4.73 21.93 -7.67
N ILE A 29 -4.17 22.29 -8.83
CA ILE A 29 -3.86 21.33 -9.87
C ILE A 29 -2.80 20.45 -9.22
N SER A 30 -3.23 19.35 -8.63
CA SER A 30 -2.33 18.26 -8.29
C SER A 30 -1.59 17.94 -9.57
N ALA A 31 -0.27 18.12 -9.56
CA ALA A 31 0.57 17.67 -10.66
C ALA A 31 0.21 16.21 -10.89
N VAL A 32 -0.46 15.91 -12.01
CA VAL A 32 -0.59 14.53 -12.48
C VAL A 32 0.83 14.16 -12.84
N THR A 33 1.51 13.50 -11.91
CA THR A 33 2.79 12.89 -12.23
C THR A 33 2.47 11.89 -13.35
N PRO A 34 3.21 11.89 -14.46
CA PRO A 34 2.97 10.96 -15.58
C PRO A 34 3.12 9.47 -15.23
N PHE A 35 3.21 9.13 -13.94
CA PHE A 35 3.43 7.80 -13.38
C PHE A 35 2.29 7.30 -12.50
N ASP A 36 1.28 8.11 -12.19
CA ASP A 36 0.17 7.64 -11.36
C ASP A 36 -0.94 7.00 -12.21
N ASN A 37 -0.77 5.70 -12.47
CA ASN A 37 -1.73 4.87 -13.22
C ASN A 37 -2.84 4.28 -12.33
N HIS A 38 -2.96 4.81 -11.11
CA HIS A 38 -3.98 4.40 -10.16
C HIS A 38 -5.09 5.43 -10.07
N VAL A 39 -6.33 4.99 -10.19
CA VAL A 39 -7.51 5.86 -10.12
C VAL A 39 -8.39 5.41 -8.96
N ASP A 40 -8.66 6.30 -8.00
CA ASP A 40 -9.65 6.05 -6.96
C ASP A 40 -11.07 6.12 -7.54
N LEU A 41 -11.81 5.02 -7.47
CA LEU A 41 -13.18 4.95 -7.98
C LEU A 41 -14.21 5.52 -6.98
N GLY A 42 -13.77 5.96 -5.79
CA GLY A 42 -14.65 6.58 -4.79
C GLY A 42 -15.60 5.59 -4.09
N ASN A 43 -15.42 4.29 -4.32
CA ASN A 43 -16.24 3.21 -3.76
C ASN A 43 -15.41 2.18 -2.97
N GLY A 44 -14.26 2.61 -2.45
CA GLY A 44 -13.33 1.75 -1.70
C GLY A 44 -12.47 0.85 -2.58
N VAL A 45 -12.44 1.10 -3.89
CA VAL A 45 -11.62 0.40 -4.89
C VAL A 45 -10.72 1.38 -5.62
N ILE A 46 -9.45 1.02 -5.76
CA ILE A 46 -8.46 1.74 -6.56
C ILE A 46 -8.22 0.93 -7.84
N ASP A 47 -8.37 1.55 -8.99
CA ASP A 47 -8.12 0.95 -10.30
C ASP A 47 -6.66 1.12 -10.71
N ASP A 48 -5.93 0.01 -10.87
CA ASP A 48 -4.58 -0.02 -11.43
C ASP A 48 -4.69 -0.30 -12.94
N GLN A 49 -4.64 0.77 -13.72
CA GLN A 49 -4.91 0.74 -15.16
C GLN A 49 -3.79 0.04 -15.95
N VAL A 50 -2.58 -0.01 -15.41
CA VAL A 50 -1.43 -0.64 -16.05
C VAL A 50 -1.43 -2.14 -15.82
N ASN A 51 -1.61 -2.58 -14.58
CA ASN A 51 -1.64 -4.01 -14.26
C ASN A 51 -3.02 -4.63 -14.51
N ARG A 52 -4.03 -3.82 -14.87
CA ARG A 52 -5.40 -4.24 -15.18
C ARG A 52 -6.05 -4.95 -14.01
N VAL A 53 -5.82 -4.44 -12.80
CA VAL A 53 -6.33 -5.01 -11.55
C VAL A 53 -7.00 -3.95 -10.70
N LEU A 54 -7.90 -4.41 -9.83
CA LEU A 54 -8.61 -3.55 -8.89
C LEU A 54 -8.14 -3.84 -7.48
N TRP A 55 -7.66 -2.83 -6.79
CA TRP A 55 -7.18 -2.93 -5.43
C TRP A 55 -8.26 -2.55 -4.42
N ARG A 56 -8.29 -3.29 -3.32
CA ARG A 56 -8.92 -2.80 -2.10
C ARG A 56 -8.22 -1.53 -1.65
N LYS A 57 -8.98 -0.46 -1.36
CA LYS A 57 -8.44 0.79 -0.82
C LYS A 57 -7.93 0.65 0.61
N CYS A 58 -8.73 0.05 1.49
CA CYS A 58 -8.31 -0.25 2.86
C CYS A 58 -7.78 -1.67 2.99
N ILE A 59 -6.76 -1.84 3.84
CA ILE A 59 -6.26 -3.14 4.27
C ILE A 59 -7.35 -3.91 5.03
N ARG A 60 -7.12 -5.21 5.27
CA ARG A 60 -7.97 -6.01 6.16
C ARG A 60 -8.13 -5.33 7.53
N GLY A 61 -9.34 -5.41 8.12
CA GLY A 61 -9.63 -4.85 9.44
C GLY A 61 -9.78 -3.32 9.47
N ARG A 62 -9.76 -2.66 8.31
CA ARG A 62 -9.96 -1.21 8.16
C ARG A 62 -11.14 -0.89 7.26
N GLY A 63 -11.82 0.20 7.58
CA GLY A 63 -13.05 0.66 6.94
C GLY A 63 -14.26 -0.23 7.23
N THR A 64 -15.45 0.27 6.91
CA THR A 64 -16.72 -0.42 7.13
C THR A 64 -17.59 -0.39 5.88
N ALA A 65 -18.52 -1.35 5.78
CA ALA A 65 -19.49 -1.38 4.69
C ALA A 65 -20.39 -0.13 4.66
N GLY A 66 -20.72 0.44 5.83
CA GLY A 66 -21.52 1.66 5.92
C GLY A 66 -20.85 2.91 5.30
N LEU A 67 -19.53 2.88 5.12
CA LEU A 67 -18.75 3.94 4.46
C LEU A 67 -18.24 3.53 3.07
N ASN A 68 -18.75 2.42 2.51
CA ASN A 68 -18.25 1.81 1.28
C ASN A 68 -16.73 1.61 1.29
N TYR A 69 -16.12 1.43 2.47
CA TYR A 69 -14.68 1.32 2.65
C TYR A 69 -13.85 2.42 1.97
N THR A 70 -14.41 3.64 1.89
CA THR A 70 -13.69 4.82 1.39
C THR A 70 -12.81 5.47 2.46
N ASP A 71 -13.20 5.30 3.73
CA ASP A 71 -12.44 5.68 4.92
C ASP A 71 -11.72 4.45 5.52
N CYS A 72 -10.40 4.53 5.60
CA CYS A 72 -9.54 3.47 6.14
C CYS A 72 -9.11 3.72 7.59
N THR A 73 -9.45 4.86 8.18
CA THR A 73 -9.09 5.20 9.56
C THR A 73 -9.90 4.37 10.55
N THR A 74 -11.15 4.06 10.20
CA THR A 74 -12.06 3.27 11.03
C THR A 74 -11.56 1.83 11.20
N VAL A 75 -11.35 1.40 12.44
CA VAL A 75 -10.96 0.02 12.79
C VAL A 75 -12.21 -0.87 12.81
N SER A 76 -12.23 -1.92 12.01
CA SER A 76 -13.33 -2.90 11.92
C SER A 76 -12.94 -4.32 12.30
N GLY A 77 -11.66 -4.56 12.61
CA GLY A 77 -11.18 -5.87 13.05
C GLY A 77 -9.65 -5.99 12.99
N PRO A 78 -9.12 -7.23 13.09
CA PRO A 78 -7.69 -7.46 13.01
C PRO A 78 -7.15 -7.17 11.60
N ASN A 79 -6.00 -6.53 11.52
CA ASN A 79 -5.29 -6.22 10.26
C ASN A 79 -4.31 -7.30 9.80
N ARG A 80 -3.90 -8.19 10.71
CA ARG A 80 -2.97 -9.31 10.47
C ARG A 80 -3.66 -10.67 10.58
N THR A 81 -3.20 -11.65 9.81
CA THR A 81 -3.73 -13.03 9.85
C THR A 81 -2.84 -13.95 10.67
N SER A 82 -3.42 -15.06 11.16
CA SER A 82 -2.72 -16.10 11.92
C SER A 82 -1.71 -16.88 11.09
N ASP A 83 -1.92 -16.93 9.77
CA ASP A 83 -1.07 -17.61 8.81
C ASP A 83 -1.42 -17.16 7.38
N TRP A 84 -0.66 -17.69 6.41
CA TRP A 84 -0.83 -17.44 4.98
C TRP A 84 -2.13 -18.03 4.41
N ALA A 85 -2.58 -19.19 4.91
CA ALA A 85 -3.79 -19.84 4.42
C ALA A 85 -5.04 -19.01 4.77
N THR A 86 -5.04 -18.39 5.95
CA THR A 86 -6.07 -17.47 6.42
C THR A 86 -6.09 -16.18 5.60
N ALA A 87 -4.93 -15.71 5.13
CA ALA A 87 -4.87 -14.56 4.22
C ALA A 87 -5.49 -14.87 2.85
N LEU A 88 -5.22 -16.05 2.29
CA LEU A 88 -5.86 -16.54 1.07
C LEU A 88 -7.38 -16.65 1.24
N ALA A 89 -7.81 -17.33 2.30
CA ALA A 89 -9.22 -17.53 2.60
C ALA A 89 -9.95 -16.19 2.81
N HIS A 90 -9.31 -15.23 3.49
CA HIS A 90 -9.87 -13.90 3.68
C HIS A 90 -10.19 -13.21 2.36
N CYS A 91 -9.21 -13.08 1.45
CA CYS A 91 -9.45 -12.39 0.20
C CYS A 91 -10.43 -13.14 -0.71
N ASN A 92 -10.35 -14.47 -0.77
CA ASN A 92 -11.26 -15.29 -1.58
C ASN A 92 -12.71 -15.25 -1.07
N GLY A 93 -12.91 -14.98 0.23
CA GLY A 93 -14.22 -14.85 0.85
C GLY A 93 -14.80 -13.44 0.85
N LEU A 94 -14.07 -12.43 0.34
CA LEU A 94 -14.58 -11.06 0.28
C LEU A 94 -15.71 -10.95 -0.75
N ASN A 95 -16.81 -10.34 -0.33
CA ASN A 95 -17.92 -9.99 -1.19
C ASN A 95 -18.42 -8.58 -0.84
N PHE A 96 -18.26 -7.62 -1.75
CA PHE A 96 -18.73 -6.23 -1.58
C PHE A 96 -20.07 -5.97 -2.27
N GLY A 97 -20.74 -7.01 -2.77
CA GLY A 97 -21.93 -6.84 -3.62
C GLY A 97 -21.60 -6.26 -5.00
N ASP A 98 -20.31 -6.20 -5.37
CA ASP A 98 -19.83 -5.70 -6.65
C ASP A 98 -19.68 -6.80 -7.72
N GLY A 99 -20.00 -8.05 -7.37
CA GLY A 99 -19.91 -9.21 -8.26
C GLY A 99 -18.47 -9.62 -8.60
N ARG A 100 -17.47 -9.06 -7.93
CA ARG A 100 -16.05 -9.31 -8.22
C ARG A 100 -15.50 -10.48 -7.43
N VAL A 101 -14.54 -11.18 -8.03
CA VAL A 101 -13.77 -12.23 -7.35
C VAL A 101 -12.49 -11.61 -6.81
N TRP A 102 -12.42 -11.51 -5.49
CA TRP A 102 -11.26 -11.00 -4.78
C TRP A 102 -10.30 -12.14 -4.46
N ARG A 103 -9.01 -11.83 -4.46
CA ARG A 103 -7.93 -12.77 -4.16
C ARG A 103 -6.76 -12.08 -3.49
N LEU A 104 -5.89 -12.89 -2.91
CA LEU A 104 -4.59 -12.41 -2.43
C LEU A 104 -3.71 -12.10 -3.66
N PRO A 105 -3.06 -10.93 -3.72
CA PRO A 105 -2.25 -10.53 -4.87
C PRO A 105 -1.02 -11.42 -5.00
N SER A 106 -0.55 -11.63 -6.21
CA SER A 106 0.79 -12.17 -6.45
C SER A 106 1.86 -11.20 -5.93
N VAL A 107 3.08 -11.70 -5.75
CA VAL A 107 4.20 -10.86 -5.31
C VAL A 107 4.48 -9.71 -6.29
N LYS A 108 4.33 -9.95 -7.60
CA LYS A 108 4.54 -8.91 -8.62
C LYS A 108 3.50 -7.80 -8.54
N GLU A 109 2.23 -8.17 -8.38
CA GLU A 109 1.14 -7.20 -8.22
C GLU A 109 1.32 -6.40 -6.94
N LEU A 110 1.59 -7.04 -5.79
CA LEU A 110 1.72 -6.28 -4.56
C LEU A 110 2.97 -5.40 -4.54
N PHE A 111 4.04 -5.86 -5.17
CA PHE A 111 5.28 -5.09 -5.32
C PHE A 111 5.11 -3.89 -6.27
N SER A 112 4.15 -3.91 -7.21
CA SER A 112 3.89 -2.74 -8.06
C SER A 112 3.34 -1.54 -7.27
N LEU A 113 2.80 -1.76 -6.07
CA LEU A 113 2.37 -0.69 -5.16
C LEU A 113 3.54 -0.06 -4.38
N VAL A 114 4.75 -0.62 -4.46
CA VAL A 114 5.92 -0.07 -3.75
C VAL A 114 6.35 1.24 -4.39
N ASP A 115 6.27 2.31 -3.63
CA ASP A 115 6.70 3.65 -4.04
C ASP A 115 7.96 4.07 -3.27
N LEU A 116 9.12 3.90 -3.91
CA LEU A 116 10.43 4.31 -3.38
C LEU A 116 10.70 5.81 -3.54
N GLN A 117 9.91 6.53 -4.35
CA GLN A 117 10.10 7.97 -4.57
C GLN A 117 9.53 8.81 -3.42
N ARG A 118 8.71 8.21 -2.55
CA ARG A 118 8.08 8.86 -1.38
C ARG A 118 9.05 9.31 -0.28
N GLY A 119 10.36 9.10 -0.46
CA GLY A 119 11.41 9.47 0.48
C GLY A 119 11.77 8.35 1.45
N ILE A 120 12.54 8.67 2.50
CA ILE A 120 13.18 7.68 3.40
C ILE A 120 12.20 7.09 4.44
N ASN A 121 10.97 7.62 4.52
CA ASN A 121 10.03 7.28 5.59
C ASN A 121 8.99 6.24 5.15
N PRO A 122 8.99 5.03 5.74
CA PRO A 122 7.97 4.03 5.47
C PRO A 122 6.57 4.48 5.97
N PRO A 123 5.48 3.91 5.41
CA PRO A 123 5.49 2.83 4.43
C PRO A 123 5.78 3.33 3.01
N TYR A 124 6.48 2.50 2.23
CA TYR A 124 6.81 2.73 0.81
C TYR A 124 5.62 2.43 -0.09
N ILE A 125 4.56 3.23 0.01
CA ILE A 125 3.32 3.13 -0.77
C ILE A 125 2.65 4.51 -0.82
N GLN A 126 1.92 4.81 -1.89
CA GLN A 126 1.19 6.06 -2.00
C GLN A 126 0.06 6.18 -0.96
N SER A 127 0.30 6.94 0.11
CA SER A 127 -0.64 7.07 1.24
C SER A 127 -1.92 7.82 0.91
N THR A 128 -1.94 8.59 -0.19
CA THR A 128 -3.14 9.30 -0.70
C THR A 128 -4.17 8.33 -1.23
N LEU A 129 -3.73 7.30 -1.97
CA LEU A 129 -4.60 6.26 -2.53
C LEU A 129 -4.82 5.10 -1.55
N PHE A 130 -3.81 4.79 -0.74
CA PHE A 130 -3.83 3.68 0.22
C PHE A 130 -3.65 4.20 1.66
N PRO A 131 -4.61 4.99 2.18
CA PRO A 131 -4.53 5.54 3.53
C PRO A 131 -4.56 4.43 4.59
N ASP A 132 -4.00 4.74 5.76
CA ASP A 132 -3.92 3.83 6.92
C ASP A 132 -3.30 2.45 6.60
N THR A 133 -2.39 2.41 5.62
CA THR A 133 -1.55 1.24 5.38
C THR A 133 -0.56 1.10 6.53
N ASP A 134 -0.73 0.05 7.34
CA ASP A 134 0.19 -0.26 8.42
C ASP A 134 1.61 -0.55 7.90
N ILE A 135 2.61 -0.08 8.63
CA ILE A 135 4.04 -0.26 8.31
C ILE A 135 4.44 -1.72 8.61
N GLY A 136 4.59 -2.55 7.58
CA GLY A 136 4.92 -3.96 7.79
C GLY A 136 4.94 -4.81 6.52
N ARG A 137 4.83 -6.12 6.72
CA ARG A 137 4.89 -7.13 5.66
C ARG A 137 3.51 -7.64 5.26
N TYR A 138 3.24 -7.68 3.97
CA TYR A 138 1.92 -7.98 3.41
C TYR A 138 1.96 -9.25 2.58
N TRP A 139 1.09 -10.20 2.94
CA TRP A 139 1.00 -11.51 2.31
C TRP A 139 0.73 -11.40 0.81
N THR A 140 1.39 -12.28 0.05
CA THR A 140 1.12 -12.49 -1.38
C THR A 140 0.72 -13.94 -1.60
N SER A 141 0.01 -14.25 -2.67
CA SER A 141 -0.33 -15.63 -3.07
C SER A 141 0.85 -16.39 -3.67
N THR A 142 2.01 -15.75 -3.85
CA THR A 142 3.18 -16.39 -4.45
C THR A 142 3.92 -17.22 -3.40
N SER A 143 3.76 -18.55 -3.45
CA SER A 143 4.55 -19.46 -2.64
C SER A 143 5.96 -19.65 -3.19
N SER A 144 6.93 -19.95 -2.31
CA SER A 144 8.23 -20.43 -2.79
C SER A 144 8.07 -21.77 -3.50
N PHE A 145 8.72 -21.89 -4.66
CA PHE A 145 8.63 -23.03 -5.57
C PHE A 145 9.85 -23.93 -5.52
N ALA A 146 10.89 -23.53 -4.78
CA ALA A 146 12.13 -24.29 -4.66
C ALA A 146 11.89 -25.64 -3.96
N ASN A 147 12.57 -26.67 -4.46
CA ASN A 147 12.58 -27.99 -3.85
C ASN A 147 13.65 -28.07 -2.75
N GLY A 148 13.45 -28.98 -1.80
CA GLY A 148 14.40 -29.25 -0.72
C GLY A 148 14.23 -28.32 0.48
N ASN A 149 15.30 -28.25 1.28
CA ASN A 149 15.33 -27.56 2.55
C ASN A 149 16.50 -26.58 2.59
N SER A 150 16.38 -25.52 3.37
CA SER A 150 17.51 -24.69 3.74
C SER A 150 18.58 -25.53 4.46
N PRO A 151 19.88 -25.18 4.31
CA PRO A 151 20.99 -25.96 4.86
C PRO A 151 20.87 -26.28 6.36
N ALA A 152 21.39 -27.45 6.74
CA ALA A 152 21.31 -27.99 8.11
C ALA A 152 22.34 -27.41 9.08
N SER A 153 23.37 -26.72 8.59
CA SER A 153 24.42 -26.10 9.41
C SER A 153 24.92 -24.79 8.82
N ASN A 154 25.45 -23.92 9.68
CA ASN A 154 26.13 -22.67 9.32
C ASN A 154 27.62 -22.85 9.00
N SER A 155 28.15 -24.08 9.05
CA SER A 155 29.58 -24.33 9.20
C SER A 155 30.41 -24.34 7.90
N SER A 156 29.84 -23.99 6.75
CA SER A 156 30.62 -23.73 5.53
C SER A 156 29.82 -22.92 4.51
N GLY A 157 29.70 -21.60 4.73
CA GLY A 157 29.41 -20.61 3.67
C GLY A 157 28.29 -20.90 2.67
N SER A 158 27.31 -21.75 3.01
CA SER A 158 26.40 -22.35 2.03
C SER A 158 25.11 -21.55 1.89
N ASN A 159 25.06 -20.78 0.80
CA ASN A 159 24.05 -20.82 -0.26
C ASN A 159 22.56 -20.51 0.01
N ASP A 160 22.13 -20.14 1.22
CA ASP A 160 20.83 -19.47 1.33
C ASP A 160 20.99 -18.02 0.86
N PRO A 161 20.18 -17.50 -0.10
CA PRO A 161 20.27 -16.11 -0.51
C PRO A 161 19.98 -15.22 0.69
N LYS A 162 21.05 -14.69 1.31
CA LYS A 162 20.94 -13.62 2.30
C LYS A 162 20.33 -12.43 1.58
N GLN A 163 19.04 -12.22 1.76
CA GLN A 163 18.41 -11.00 1.30
C GLN A 163 18.87 -9.89 2.25
N TYR A 164 19.77 -9.07 1.75
CA TYR A 164 20.19 -7.86 2.44
C TYR A 164 19.01 -6.88 2.41
N ILE A 165 18.53 -6.54 3.58
CA ILE A 165 17.52 -5.51 3.74
C ILE A 165 18.14 -4.46 4.63
N GLN A 166 18.48 -3.32 4.04
CA GLN A 166 18.91 -2.17 4.80
C GLN A 166 17.68 -1.63 5.53
N ASP A 167 17.70 -1.67 6.86
CA ASP A 167 16.74 -0.94 7.66
C ASP A 167 17.14 0.54 7.61
N LEU A 168 16.38 1.37 6.91
CA LEU A 168 16.78 2.77 6.67
C LEU A 168 16.64 3.66 7.93
N GLY A 169 16.17 3.10 9.05
CA GLY A 169 16.04 3.79 10.35
C GLY A 169 17.07 3.40 11.41
N THR A 170 17.79 2.28 11.24
CA THR A 170 18.86 1.87 12.14
C THR A 170 20.03 1.41 11.29
N ASN A 171 21.27 1.79 11.58
CA ASN A 171 22.45 1.26 10.86
C ASN A 171 22.67 -0.25 11.09
N ASN A 172 21.64 -1.01 11.49
CA ASN A 172 21.62 -2.45 11.60
C ASN A 172 21.08 -3.06 10.31
N ALA A 173 21.94 -3.81 9.62
CA ALA A 173 21.50 -4.74 8.60
C ALA A 173 20.58 -5.79 9.26
N GLN A 174 19.28 -5.72 8.96
CA GLN A 174 18.33 -6.77 9.35
C GLN A 174 18.46 -7.90 8.33
N TYR A 175 19.17 -8.96 8.71
CA TYR A 175 19.28 -10.15 7.87
C TYR A 175 18.00 -10.97 7.97
N PHE A 176 17.23 -11.04 6.88
CA PHE A 176 16.25 -12.11 6.80
C PHE A 176 16.99 -13.40 6.41
N THR A 177 16.98 -14.38 7.30
CA THR A 177 17.58 -15.70 7.06
C THR A 177 16.51 -16.76 7.21
N ILE A 178 16.43 -17.68 6.26
CA ILE A 178 15.50 -18.80 6.38
C ILE A 178 16.03 -19.72 7.49
N PRO A 179 15.20 -20.10 8.48
CA PRO A 179 15.66 -20.99 9.54
C PRO A 179 16.24 -22.29 8.96
N MET A 180 17.26 -22.86 9.58
CA MET A 180 17.91 -24.10 9.09
C MET A 180 16.90 -25.25 8.96
N ASN A 181 17.15 -26.15 8.00
CA ASN A 181 16.28 -27.30 7.72
C ASN A 181 14.82 -26.96 7.36
N THR A 182 14.53 -25.73 6.96
CA THR A 182 13.18 -25.30 6.56
C THR A 182 12.90 -25.73 5.13
N ARG A 183 11.78 -26.42 4.90
CA ARG A 183 11.31 -26.75 3.55
C ARG A 183 10.98 -25.46 2.80
N TYR A 184 11.61 -25.18 1.67
CA TYR A 184 11.33 -23.97 0.90
C TYR A 184 9.84 -23.84 0.54
N ARG A 185 9.17 -24.94 0.19
CA ARG A 185 7.72 -24.98 -0.09
C ARG A 185 6.81 -24.55 1.08
N SER A 186 7.34 -24.52 2.30
CA SER A 186 6.64 -23.99 3.49
C SER A 186 6.73 -22.46 3.61
N MET A 187 7.46 -21.80 2.71
CA MET A 187 7.62 -20.35 2.63
C MET A 187 6.71 -19.74 1.56
N ALA A 188 6.39 -18.46 1.73
CA ALA A 188 5.77 -17.61 0.72
C ALA A 188 6.55 -16.31 0.59
N TYR A 189 6.50 -15.69 -0.59
CA TYR A 189 7.02 -14.35 -0.77
C TYR A 189 6.05 -13.34 -0.13
N ILE A 190 6.60 -12.34 0.54
CA ILE A 190 5.87 -11.29 1.23
C ILE A 190 6.50 -9.94 0.90
N VAL A 191 5.69 -8.91 0.65
CA VAL A 191 6.18 -7.56 0.34
C VAL A 191 6.33 -6.79 1.64
N ASP A 192 7.48 -6.16 1.87
CA ASP A 192 7.78 -5.40 3.08
C ASP A 192 7.76 -3.90 2.80
N PHE A 193 6.65 -3.23 3.12
CA PHE A 193 6.54 -1.78 2.93
C PHE A 193 7.40 -0.97 3.92
N ARG A 194 8.11 -1.61 4.86
CA ARG A 194 9.12 -0.93 5.70
C ARG A 194 10.40 -0.64 4.94
N THR A 195 10.70 -1.46 3.94
CA THR A 195 11.98 -1.44 3.23
C THR A 195 11.80 -1.34 1.72
N GLY A 196 10.57 -1.49 1.23
CA GLY A 196 10.25 -1.51 -0.19
C GLY A 196 10.76 -2.76 -0.90
N GLY A 197 10.97 -3.85 -0.16
CA GLY A 197 11.56 -5.09 -0.66
C GLY A 197 10.61 -6.28 -0.64
N ILE A 198 11.09 -7.41 -1.17
CA ILE A 198 10.42 -8.71 -1.10
C ILE A 198 11.26 -9.61 -0.21
N VAL A 199 10.61 -10.31 0.71
CA VAL A 199 11.25 -11.35 1.53
C VAL A 199 10.51 -12.67 1.45
N GLU A 200 11.17 -13.77 1.80
CA GLU A 200 10.47 -15.02 2.08
C GLU A 200 9.95 -15.03 3.53
N LYS A 201 8.85 -15.72 3.80
CA LYS A 201 8.32 -15.87 5.16
C LYS A 201 7.61 -17.21 5.31
N ARG A 202 7.72 -17.82 6.49
CA ARG A 202 7.04 -19.10 6.77
C ARG A 202 5.54 -18.89 6.70
N LYS A 203 4.85 -19.77 5.98
CA LYS A 203 3.39 -19.72 5.82
C LYS A 203 2.64 -19.81 7.14
N SER A 204 3.25 -20.37 8.19
CA SER A 204 2.69 -20.53 9.54
C SER A 204 2.90 -19.34 10.47
N ASP A 205 3.64 -18.30 10.05
CA ASP A 205 3.89 -17.13 10.91
C ASP A 205 2.65 -16.22 10.99
N SER A 206 2.42 -15.61 12.16
CA SER A 206 1.14 -14.99 12.53
C SER A 206 1.09 -13.45 12.55
N ASP A 207 1.75 -12.78 11.61
CA ASP A 207 1.96 -11.32 11.67
C ASP A 207 1.90 -10.62 10.30
N GLY A 208 1.51 -11.31 9.24
CA GLY A 208 1.38 -10.70 7.92
C GLY A 208 0.06 -9.93 7.74
N TYR A 209 0.18 -8.71 7.21
CA TYR A 209 -0.95 -7.87 6.81
C TYR A 209 -1.55 -8.35 5.49
N VAL A 210 -2.78 -7.91 5.19
CA VAL A 210 -3.50 -8.34 3.99
C VAL A 210 -4.12 -7.15 3.26
N ARG A 211 -3.86 -7.08 1.96
CA ARG A 211 -4.55 -6.22 0.99
C ARG A 211 -4.96 -7.10 -0.18
N CYS A 212 -6.23 -7.06 -0.56
CA CYS A 212 -6.77 -7.93 -1.60
C CYS A 212 -6.85 -7.20 -2.93
N VAL A 213 -6.85 -7.97 -4.00
CA VAL A 213 -6.94 -7.50 -5.39
C VAL A 213 -8.03 -8.30 -6.13
N SER A 214 -8.61 -7.73 -7.17
CA SER A 214 -9.54 -8.38 -8.10
C SER A 214 -9.04 -8.22 -9.54
N GLY A 215 -9.38 -9.18 -10.41
CA GLY A 215 -8.95 -9.23 -11.81
C GLY A 215 -7.81 -10.24 -12.06
N PRO A 216 -7.13 -10.16 -13.22
CA PRO A 216 -7.16 -9.04 -14.17
C PRO A 216 -8.47 -8.91 -14.96
N TYR A 217 -8.71 -7.75 -15.57
CA TYR A 217 -9.89 -7.44 -16.38
C TYR A 217 -9.55 -6.76 -17.72
#